data_AF-A0A958FBK0-F1
#
_entry.id   AF-A0A958FBK0-F1
#
_cell.length_a   1.000
_cell.length_b   1.000
_cell.length_c   1.000
_cell.angle_alpha   90.00
_cell.angle_beta   90.00
_cell.angle_gamma   90.00
#
_symmetry.space_group_name_H-M   'P 1'
#
loop_
_entity.id
_entity.type
_entity.pdbx_description
1 polymer ?
#
loop_
_entity_poly.entity_id
_entity_poly.type
_entity_poly.pdbx_seq_one_letter_code
_entity_poly.pdbx_strand_id
1 'polypeptide(L)'
;MRFWIFVGMLLGTMNLWGQQAFDARAAGMAFSNGAAARGLEQVGLNPAVLGLKTSFNFEINLLSANLSVANNGFKKSEYDRYFTSGDVLTSEDIDHILNAIPDGGLRADGFARLNTLSLYMPNFSL
;
A
#
# COMPACT_ATOMS: atom_id res chain seq x y z
N MET A 1 11.49 5.64 32.89
CA MET A 1 10.16 5.62 32.24
C MET A 1 10.22 5.74 30.72
N ARG A 2 11.14 6.52 30.13
CA ARG A 2 11.24 6.74 28.66
C ARG A 2 11.69 5.53 27.82
N PHE A 3 12.55 4.67 28.37
CA PHE A 3 13.05 3.48 27.66
C PHE A 3 11.95 2.45 27.35
N TRP A 4 11.06 2.19 28.32
CA TRP A 4 9.96 1.24 28.17
C TRP A 4 8.87 1.71 27.20
N ILE A 5 8.70 3.01 27.02
CA ILE A 5 7.81 3.58 25.99
C ILE A 5 8.38 3.30 24.60
N PHE A 6 9.69 3.50 24.41
CA PHE A 6 10.37 3.24 23.14
C PHE A 6 10.35 1.74 22.77
N VAL A 7 10.60 0.87 23.75
CA VAL A 7 10.48 -0.59 23.60
C VAL A 7 9.02 -1.01 23.33
N GLY A 8 8.05 -0.40 24.01
CA GLY A 8 6.63 -0.63 23.77
C GLY A 8 6.18 -0.20 22.36
N MET A 9 6.72 0.90 21.83
CA MET A 9 6.47 1.34 20.45
C MET A 9 7.06 0.37 19.43
N LEU A 10 8.29 -0.12 19.65
CA LEU A 10 8.94 -1.11 18.76
C LEU A 10 8.24 -2.48 18.79
N LEU A 11 7.72 -2.91 19.93
CA LEU A 11 6.98 -4.18 20.04
C LEU A 11 5.54 -4.08 19.50
N GLY A 12 4.96 -2.88 19.46
CA GLY A 12 3.64 -2.64 18.87
C GLY A 12 3.62 -2.71 17.33
N THR A 13 4.77 -2.74 16.66
CA THR A 13 4.85 -2.75 15.20
C THR A 13 4.75 -4.13 14.57
N MET A 14 4.58 -5.20 15.36
CA MET A 14 4.58 -6.59 14.88
C MET A 14 3.43 -6.93 13.91
N ASN A 15 2.42 -6.06 13.79
CA ASN A 15 1.34 -6.16 12.80
C ASN A 15 1.28 -4.95 11.84
N LEU A 16 2.28 -4.08 11.89
CA LEU A 16 2.37 -2.93 11.01
C LEU A 16 3.14 -3.33 9.75
N TRP A 17 2.64 -2.87 8.61
CA TRP A 17 3.30 -3.05 7.34
C TRP A 17 4.57 -2.21 7.39
N GLY A 18 5.72 -2.85 7.65
CA GLY A 18 6.99 -2.12 7.84
C GLY A 18 7.26 -1.18 6.68
N GLN A 19 6.99 -1.65 5.46
CA GLN A 19 7.23 -0.87 4.27
C GLN A 19 6.12 0.16 4.02
N GLN A 20 6.52 1.44 4.06
CA GLN A 20 5.69 2.55 3.64
C GLN A 20 5.33 2.39 2.15
N ALA A 21 4.03 2.33 1.85
CA ALA A 21 3.50 2.36 0.49
C ALA A 21 2.62 3.60 0.25
N PHE A 22 2.20 4.26 1.32
CA PHE A 22 1.33 5.44 1.29
C PHE A 22 1.87 6.51 2.24
N ASP A 23 1.94 7.74 1.72
CA ASP A 23 2.42 8.95 2.39
C ASP A 23 1.50 10.11 2.01
N ALA A 24 1.25 11.01 2.96
CA ALA A 24 0.56 12.28 2.74
C ALA A 24 1.18 13.09 1.58
N ARG A 25 2.51 13.09 1.43
CA ARG A 25 3.18 13.78 0.31
C ARG A 25 2.79 13.17 -1.03
N ALA A 26 2.79 11.85 -1.14
CA ALA A 26 2.39 11.14 -2.35
C ALA A 26 0.91 11.35 -2.66
N ALA A 27 0.06 11.30 -1.64
CA ALA A 27 -1.36 11.60 -1.76
C ALA A 27 -1.59 13.04 -2.27
N GLY A 28 -0.86 14.03 -1.74
CA GLY A 28 -0.93 15.42 -2.20
C GLY A 28 -0.48 15.63 -3.66
N MET A 29 0.33 14.71 -4.19
CA MET A 29 0.74 14.68 -5.60
C MET A 29 -0.12 13.75 -6.45
N ALA A 30 -1.22 13.21 -5.93
CA ALA A 30 -2.02 12.18 -6.58
C ALA A 30 -1.17 11.00 -7.10
N PHE A 31 -0.16 10.59 -6.31
CA PHE A 31 0.82 9.54 -6.60
C PHE A 31 1.70 9.76 -7.85
N SER A 32 1.73 10.98 -8.41
CA SER A 32 2.59 11.31 -9.57
C SER A 32 4.10 11.31 -9.27
N ASN A 33 4.49 11.33 -8.00
CA ASN A 33 5.87 11.13 -7.55
C ASN A 33 6.49 9.79 -7.94
N GLY A 34 5.69 8.80 -8.33
CA GLY A 34 6.21 7.56 -8.91
C GLY A 34 7.06 7.78 -10.16
N ALA A 35 6.70 8.76 -11.00
CA ALA A 35 7.49 9.12 -12.17
C ALA A 35 8.86 9.71 -11.80
N ALA A 36 8.94 10.40 -10.65
CA ALA A 36 10.18 10.98 -10.14
C ALA A 36 10.99 9.99 -9.29
N ALA A 37 10.44 8.80 -8.98
CA ALA A 37 11.05 7.80 -8.11
C ALA A 37 11.51 8.39 -6.76
N ARG A 38 10.75 9.32 -6.20
CA ARG A 38 11.11 10.08 -4.99
C ARG A 38 10.27 9.72 -3.77
N GLY A 39 10.98 9.28 -2.75
CA GLY A 39 10.56 9.14 -1.36
C GLY A 39 10.21 7.73 -0.93
N LEU A 40 10.12 7.56 0.38
CA LEU A 40 9.99 6.26 1.06
C LEU A 40 8.88 5.37 0.50
N GLU A 41 7.73 5.97 0.20
CA GLU A 41 6.56 5.23 -0.28
C GLU A 41 6.78 4.60 -1.67
N GLN A 42 7.65 5.17 -2.50
CA GLN A 42 7.93 4.62 -3.83
C GLN A 42 8.65 3.28 -3.74
N VAL A 43 9.42 3.04 -2.69
CA VAL A 43 10.07 1.75 -2.51
C VAL A 43 9.05 0.67 -2.18
N GLY A 44 8.01 1.00 -1.40
CA GLY A 44 6.90 0.09 -1.13
C GLY A 44 5.97 -0.15 -2.32
N LEU A 45 5.88 0.80 -3.26
CA LEU A 45 5.12 0.64 -4.49
C LEU A 45 5.91 -0.08 -5.59
N ASN A 46 7.19 0.23 -5.74
CA ASN A 46 8.09 -0.36 -6.72
C ASN A 46 9.51 -0.50 -6.13
N PRO A 47 9.90 -1.69 -5.65
CA PRO A 47 11.22 -1.89 -5.03
C PRO A 47 12.38 -1.68 -6.02
N ALA A 48 12.15 -1.70 -7.34
CA ALA A 48 13.19 -1.41 -8.32
C ALA A 48 13.74 0.03 -8.23
N VAL A 49 12.99 0.94 -7.60
CA VAL A 49 13.43 2.32 -7.34
C VAL A 49 14.69 2.37 -6.46
N LEU A 50 14.95 1.34 -5.64
CA LEU A 50 16.19 1.24 -4.84
C LEU A 50 17.47 1.26 -5.68
N GLY A 51 17.39 0.77 -6.93
CA GLY A 51 18.53 0.75 -7.85
C GLY A 51 18.75 2.06 -8.60
N LEU A 52 17.86 3.05 -8.45
CA LEU A 52 17.99 4.33 -9.14
C LEU A 52 18.92 5.28 -8.39
N LYS A 53 19.66 6.10 -9.13
CA LYS A 53 20.45 7.19 -8.56
C LYS A 53 19.50 8.26 -8.03
N THR A 54 19.32 8.28 -6.71
CA THR A 54 18.56 9.30 -5.99
C THR A 54 19.47 10.44 -5.53
N SER A 55 18.90 11.63 -5.38
CA SER A 55 19.59 12.78 -4.78
C SER A 55 19.63 12.70 -3.24
N PHE A 56 18.84 11.79 -2.64
CA PHE A 56 18.71 11.66 -1.19
C PHE A 56 19.28 10.31 -0.75
N ASN A 57 20.25 10.32 0.16
CA ASN A 57 20.88 9.09 0.67
C ASN A 57 20.25 8.57 1.98
N PHE A 58 19.28 9.29 2.52
CA PHE A 58 18.65 8.95 3.79
C PHE A 58 17.26 9.58 3.90
N GLU A 59 16.28 8.81 4.36
CA GLU A 59 14.94 9.30 4.67
C GLU A 59 14.36 8.50 5.85
N ILE A 60 13.61 9.16 6.72
CA ILE A 60 12.93 8.54 7.87
C ILE A 60 11.51 9.08 8.00
N ASN A 61 10.56 8.18 8.24
CA ASN A 61 9.19 8.50 8.60
C ASN A 61 8.89 7.87 9.96
N LEU A 62 8.56 8.70 10.96
CA LEU A 62 8.31 8.26 12.34
C LEU A 62 6.83 7.99 12.64
N LEU A 63 5.91 8.49 11.81
CA LEU A 63 4.48 8.24 11.98
C LEU A 63 3.76 8.67 10.71
N SER A 64 2.97 7.78 10.14
CA SER A 64 2.10 8.02 9.00
C SER A 64 0.76 7.33 9.23
N ALA A 65 -0.32 8.06 8.95
CA ALA A 65 -1.68 7.56 9.00
C ALA A 65 -2.34 7.84 7.66
N ASN A 66 -2.90 6.81 7.05
CA ASN A 66 -3.53 6.88 5.74
C ASN A 66 -4.95 6.37 5.86
N LEU A 67 -5.90 7.14 5.34
CA LEU A 67 -7.28 6.73 5.14
C LEU A 67 -7.54 6.84 3.64
N SER A 68 -8.06 5.77 3.05
CA SER A 68 -8.42 5.74 1.64
C SER A 68 -9.83 5.25 1.48
N VAL A 69 -10.54 5.86 0.54
CA VAL A 69 -11.86 5.44 0.08
C VAL A 69 -11.73 5.26 -1.43
N ALA A 70 -12.01 4.07 -1.91
CA ALA A 70 -11.97 3.71 -3.32
C ALA A 70 -13.36 3.28 -3.78
N ASN A 71 -13.68 3.53 -5.04
CA ASN A 71 -14.82 2.92 -5.70
C ASN A 71 -14.32 1.84 -6.63
N ASN A 72 -14.43 0.58 -6.23
CA ASN A 72 -14.08 -0.53 -7.11
C ASN A 72 -15.08 -1.67 -6.92
N GLY A 73 -15.77 -2.06 -7.99
CA GLY A 73 -16.68 -3.20 -7.99
C GLY A 73 -15.96 -4.53 -7.78
N PHE A 74 -14.64 -4.57 -7.99
CA PHE A 74 -13.85 -5.79 -8.07
C PHE A 74 -12.81 -5.90 -6.94
N LYS A 75 -12.85 -6.99 -6.16
CA LYS A 75 -11.94 -7.19 -5.01
C LYS A 75 -10.70 -8.02 -5.38
N LYS A 76 -9.61 -7.84 -4.62
CA LYS A 76 -8.43 -8.73 -4.72
C LYS A 76 -8.80 -10.20 -4.49
N SER A 77 -9.71 -10.50 -3.56
CA SER A 77 -10.16 -11.87 -3.32
C SER A 77 -10.88 -12.49 -4.53
N GLU A 78 -11.55 -11.67 -5.34
CA GLU A 78 -12.19 -12.12 -6.58
C GLU A 78 -11.13 -12.30 -7.67
N TYR A 79 -10.14 -11.41 -7.73
CA TYR A 79 -8.96 -11.59 -8.58
C TYR A 79 -8.26 -12.93 -8.28
N ASP A 80 -7.92 -13.18 -7.02
CA ASP A 80 -7.24 -14.41 -6.58
C ASP A 80 -8.10 -15.67 -6.81
N ARG A 81 -9.43 -15.52 -6.82
CA ARG A 81 -10.34 -16.66 -7.06
C ARG A 81 -10.45 -17.00 -8.53
N TYR A 82 -10.55 -15.99 -9.40
CA TYR A 82 -10.95 -16.18 -10.81
C TYR A 82 -9.80 -16.00 -11.81
N PHE A 83 -8.70 -15.36 -11.42
CA PHE A 83 -7.67 -14.91 -12.37
C PHE A 83 -6.24 -15.39 -12.06
N THR A 84 -6.04 -16.19 -11.00
CA THR A 84 -4.68 -16.67 -10.65
C THR A 84 -4.44 -18.16 -10.91
N SER A 85 -5.48 -18.97 -11.11
CA SER A 85 -5.32 -20.42 -11.37
C SER A 85 -5.05 -20.75 -12.85
N GLY A 86 -5.29 -19.80 -13.76
CA GLY A 86 -5.14 -20.00 -15.20
C GLY A 86 -6.32 -20.74 -15.85
N ASP A 87 -7.41 -20.95 -15.11
CA ASP A 87 -8.63 -21.56 -15.62
C ASP A 87 -9.42 -20.59 -16.51
N VAL A 88 -10.18 -21.14 -17.46
CA VAL A 88 -11.14 -20.35 -18.24
C VAL A 88 -12.37 -20.11 -17.38
N LEU A 89 -12.85 -18.86 -17.35
CA LEU A 89 -14.08 -18.51 -16.64
C LEU A 89 -15.26 -19.32 -17.17
N THR A 90 -15.98 -19.98 -16.26
CA THR A 90 -17.25 -20.62 -16.58
C THR A 90 -18.37 -19.58 -16.69
N SER A 91 -19.52 -19.97 -17.25
CA SER A 91 -20.70 -19.10 -17.27
C SER A 91 -21.14 -18.70 -15.86
N GLU A 92 -21.07 -19.61 -14.88
CA GLU A 92 -21.36 -19.28 -13.48
C GLU A 92 -20.37 -18.27 -12.89
N ASP A 93 -19.08 -18.35 -13.24
CA ASP A 93 -18.09 -17.38 -12.77
C ASP A 93 -18.36 -15.98 -13.33
N ILE A 94 -18.72 -15.91 -14.62
CA ILE A 94 -19.09 -14.66 -15.28
C ILE A 94 -20.31 -14.03 -14.59
N ASP A 95 -21.36 -14.82 -14.37
CA ASP A 95 -22.57 -14.33 -13.68
C ASP A 95 -22.24 -13.87 -12.25
N HIS A 96 -21.38 -14.58 -11.53
CA HIS A 96 -20.99 -14.19 -10.17
C HIS A 96 -20.18 -12.89 -10.15
N ILE A 97 -19.27 -12.67 -11.11
CA ILE A 97 -18.49 -11.43 -11.22
C ILE A 97 -19.41 -10.25 -11.58
N LEU A 98 -20.34 -10.45 -12.52
CA LEU A 98 -21.27 -9.40 -12.94
C LEU A 98 -22.25 -9.02 -11.81
N ASN A 99 -22.73 -10.00 -11.06
CA ASN A 99 -23.62 -9.77 -9.91
C ASN A 99 -22.90 -9.18 -8.68
N ALA A 100 -21.57 -9.17 -8.64
CA ALA A 100 -20.81 -8.49 -7.59
C ALA A 100 -20.86 -6.96 -7.71
N ILE A 101 -21.22 -6.45 -8.89
CA ILE A 101 -21.39 -5.03 -9.17
C ILE A 101 -22.78 -4.61 -8.68
N PRO A 102 -22.90 -3.65 -7.74
CA PRO A 102 -24.21 -3.17 -7.27
C PRO A 102 -25.02 -2.54 -8.41
N ASP A 103 -26.35 -2.65 -8.37
CA ASP A 103 -27.26 -2.06 -9.36
C ASP A 103 -27.06 -0.55 -9.57
N GLY A 104 -26.61 0.16 -8.52
CA GLY A 104 -26.27 1.59 -8.57
C GLY A 104 -24.86 1.91 -9.09
N GLY A 105 -24.06 0.91 -9.46
CA GLY A 105 -22.69 1.02 -9.97
C GLY A 105 -21.63 1.53 -8.98
N LEU A 106 -22.05 2.01 -7.80
CA LEU A 106 -21.18 2.57 -6.77
C LEU A 106 -20.93 1.54 -5.66
N ARG A 107 -19.67 1.16 -5.45
CA ARG A 107 -19.22 0.35 -4.32
C ARG A 107 -18.06 1.06 -3.63
N ALA A 108 -18.30 1.63 -2.44
CA ALA A 108 -17.24 2.25 -1.66
C ALA A 108 -16.52 1.21 -0.79
N ASP A 109 -15.21 1.09 -0.97
CA ASP A 109 -14.33 0.31 -0.10
C ASP A 109 -13.38 1.28 0.63
N GLY A 110 -13.26 1.10 1.94
CA GLY A 110 -12.44 1.94 2.80
C GLY A 110 -11.31 1.14 3.43
N PHE A 111 -10.11 1.70 3.50
CA PHE A 111 -9.04 1.13 4.31
C PHE A 111 -8.28 2.21 5.08
N ALA A 112 -7.84 1.84 6.27
CA ALA A 112 -6.97 2.65 7.10
C ALA A 112 -5.63 1.92 7.29
N ARG A 113 -4.53 2.66 7.19
CA ARG A 113 -3.17 2.15 7.46
C ARG A 113 -2.45 3.10 8.40
N LEU A 114 -1.90 2.55 9.48
CA LEU A 114 -0.95 3.22 10.35
C LEU A 114 0.44 2.66 10.09
N ASN A 115 1.43 3.53 10.10
CA ASN A 115 2.83 3.18 10.01
C ASN A 115 3.62 4.02 11.01
N THR A 116 4.55 3.42 11.74
CA THR A 116 5.22 4.07 12.89
C THR A 116 6.73 4.21 12.71
N LEU A 117 7.34 3.46 11.80
CA LEU A 117 8.74 3.67 11.47
C LEU A 117 8.98 3.12 10.08
N SER A 118 9.38 4.01 9.18
CA SER A 118 10.01 3.61 7.93
C SER A 118 11.32 4.35 7.73
N LEU A 119 12.26 3.66 7.12
CA LEU A 119 13.61 4.13 6.93
C LEU A 119 14.12 3.73 5.55
N TYR A 120 14.84 4.64 4.91
CA TYR A 120 15.44 4.44 3.61
C TYR A 120 16.90 4.86 3.62
N MET A 121 17.71 4.06 2.94
CA MET A 121 19.05 4.38 2.49
C MET A 121 19.30 3.69 1.14
N PRO A 122 20.30 4.10 0.35
CA PRO A 122 20.61 3.45 -0.92
C PRO A 122 20.68 1.92 -0.77
N ASN A 123 19.93 1.20 -1.61
CA ASN A 123 19.81 -0.26 -1.60
C ASN A 123 19.14 -0.89 -0.36
N PHE A 124 18.56 -0.13 0.56
CA PHE A 124 17.84 -0.66 1.72
C PHE A 124 16.63 0.20 2.11
N SER A 125 15.49 -0.43 2.38
CA SER A 125 14.39 0.21 3.10
C SER A 125 13.74 -0.74 4.10
N LEU A 126 13.23 -0.16 5.19
CA LEU A 126 12.35 -0.83 6.14
C LEU A 126 11.05 -0.07 6.22
#